data_AF-A0A944KYE8-F1
#
_entry.id   AF-A0A944KYE8-F1
#
_cell.length_a   1.000
_cell.length_b   1.000
_cell.length_c   1.000
_cell.angle_alpha   90.00
_cell.angle_beta   90.00
_cell.angle_gamma   90.00
#
_symmetry.space_group_name_H-M   'P 1'
#
loop_
_entity.id
_entity.type
_entity.pdbx_description
1 polymer ?
#
loop_
_entity_poly.entity_id
_entity_poly.type
_entity_poly.pdbx_seq_one_letter_code
_entity_poly.pdbx_strand_id
1 'polypeptide(L)'
;MVGHAGARLLADLADATGLSAAYSAALRQLRPRGTGHDPGRIAADLAVMLADGGEAIADLAVLRDQAGVFGPVASTPTAWRLLADVDEKALASLRSARA
;
A
#
# COMPACT_ATOMS: atom_id res chain seq x y z
N MET A 1 5.40 -21.41 9.87
CA MET A 1 4.26 -20.51 10.17
C MET A 1 4.88 -19.19 10.62
N VAL A 2 5.19 -18.29 9.69
CA VAL A 2 5.66 -16.95 10.03
C VAL A 2 4.45 -16.21 10.60
N GLY A 3 4.58 -15.64 11.79
CA GLY A 3 3.45 -14.98 12.44
C GLY A 3 3.17 -13.63 11.77
N HIS A 4 2.11 -13.53 10.97
CA HIS A 4 1.60 -12.27 10.40
C HIS A 4 1.12 -11.25 11.44
N ALA A 5 1.23 -11.57 12.74
CA ALA A 5 1.07 -10.60 13.82
C ALA A 5 2.01 -9.40 13.64
N GLY A 6 3.23 -9.62 13.09
CA GLY A 6 4.16 -8.53 12.74
C GLY A 6 3.62 -7.60 11.65
N ALA A 7 3.14 -8.17 10.52
CA ALA A 7 2.52 -7.40 9.44
C ALA A 7 1.34 -6.54 9.91
N ARG A 8 0.49 -7.06 10.80
CA ARG A 8 -0.64 -6.29 11.32
C ARG A 8 -0.18 -5.08 12.14
N LEU A 9 0.84 -5.25 12.99
CA LEU A 9 1.43 -4.13 13.73
C LEU A 9 2.04 -3.09 12.79
N LEU A 10 2.65 -3.50 11.67
CA LEU A 10 3.18 -2.59 10.66
C LEU A 10 2.06 -1.83 9.94
N ALA A 11 0.94 -2.49 9.63
CA ALA A 11 -0.24 -1.82 9.07
C ALA A 11 -0.86 -0.83 10.05
N ASP A 12 -1.01 -1.21 11.32
CA ASP A 12 -1.48 -0.32 12.38
C ASP A 12 -0.55 0.87 12.58
N LEU A 13 0.76 0.66 12.51
CA LEU A 13 1.75 1.74 12.58
C LEU A 13 1.63 2.67 11.37
N ALA A 14 1.48 2.15 10.16
CA ALA A 14 1.30 2.95 8.95
C ALA A 14 0.03 3.83 9.05
N ASP A 15 -1.06 3.28 9.57
CA ASP A 15 -2.30 4.03 9.78
C ASP A 15 -2.17 5.05 10.93
N ALA A 16 -1.56 4.66 12.06
CA ALA A 16 -1.37 5.52 13.23
C ALA A 16 -0.40 6.69 12.96
N THR A 17 0.61 6.48 12.12
CA THR A 17 1.54 7.54 11.68
C THR A 17 0.96 8.41 10.58
N GLY A 18 -0.22 8.08 10.05
CA GLY A 18 -0.85 8.81 8.96
C GLY A 18 -0.19 8.57 7.59
N LEU A 19 0.66 7.55 7.45
CA LEU A 19 1.34 7.22 6.20
C LEU A 19 0.33 6.99 5.07
N SER A 20 -0.72 6.20 5.34
CA SER A 20 -1.80 5.95 4.39
C SER A 20 -2.45 7.26 3.91
N ALA A 21 -2.76 8.17 4.83
CA ALA A 21 -3.37 9.46 4.50
C ALA A 21 -2.43 10.39 3.73
N ALA A 22 -1.14 10.44 4.12
CA ALA A 22 -0.12 11.23 3.45
C ALA A 22 0.11 10.73 2.01
N TYR A 23 0.17 9.41 1.82
CA TYR A 23 0.27 8.81 0.50
C TYR A 23 -0.99 9.00 -0.33
N SER A 24 -2.19 8.94 0.26
CA SER A 24 -3.44 9.24 -0.43
C SER A 24 -3.46 10.67 -0.96
N ALA A 25 -2.94 11.64 -0.19
CA ALA A 25 -2.80 13.01 -0.64
C ALA A 25 -1.77 13.13 -1.79
N ALA A 26 -0.61 12.50 -1.65
CA ALA A 26 0.46 12.54 -2.64
C ALA A 26 0.06 11.89 -3.98
N LEU A 27 -0.66 10.77 -3.94
CA LEU A 27 -1.06 9.99 -5.10
C LEU A 27 -2.47 10.31 -5.60
N ARG A 28 -3.11 11.36 -5.07
CA ARG A 28 -4.49 11.75 -5.43
C ARG A 28 -4.69 11.90 -6.94
N GLN A 29 -3.67 12.35 -7.66
CA GLN A 29 -3.72 12.53 -9.12
C GLN A 29 -3.78 11.20 -9.88
N LEU A 30 -3.27 10.12 -9.29
CA LEU A 30 -3.26 8.77 -9.88
C LEU A 30 -4.54 7.98 -9.55
N ARG A 31 -5.51 8.57 -8.83
CA ARG A 31 -6.72 7.87 -8.41
C ARG A 31 -7.54 7.43 -9.63
N PRO A 32 -7.64 6.12 -9.93
CA PRO A 32 -8.40 5.66 -11.07
C PRO A 32 -9.89 5.91 -10.84
N ARG A 33 -10.61 6.33 -11.87
CA ARG A 33 -12.07 6.46 -11.77
C ARG A 33 -12.69 5.06 -11.70
N GLY A 34 -13.44 4.79 -10.62
CA GLY A 34 -14.31 3.61 -10.53
C GLY A 34 -13.70 2.33 -9.92
N THR A 35 -12.45 2.33 -9.45
CA THR A 35 -11.81 1.11 -8.90
C THR A 35 -12.07 0.87 -7.40
N GLY A 36 -12.64 1.84 -6.68
CA GLY A 36 -12.90 1.75 -5.23
C GLY A 36 -11.64 1.79 -4.34
N HIS A 37 -10.46 1.45 -4.87
CA HIS A 37 -9.20 1.47 -4.13
C HIS A 37 -8.53 2.84 -4.15
N ASP A 38 -8.09 3.28 -2.97
CA ASP A 38 -7.28 4.49 -2.79
C ASP A 38 -5.80 4.19 -3.13
N PRO A 39 -5.16 4.93 -4.05
CA PRO A 39 -3.75 4.76 -4.38
C PRO A 39 -2.80 4.81 -3.19
N GLY A 40 -3.08 5.67 -2.21
CA GLY A 40 -2.28 5.79 -1.00
C GLY A 40 -2.37 4.54 -0.12
N ARG A 41 -3.56 3.95 -0.03
CA ARG A 41 -3.74 2.66 0.67
C ARG A 41 -2.99 1.54 -0.03
N ILE A 42 -3.07 1.46 -1.36
CA ILE A 42 -2.31 0.45 -2.13
C ILE A 42 -0.80 0.61 -1.87
N ALA A 43 -0.29 1.85 -1.87
CA ALA A 43 1.11 2.12 -1.58
C ALA A 43 1.50 1.75 -0.14
N ALA A 44 0.61 1.98 0.84
CA ALA A 44 0.81 1.55 2.22
C ALA A 44 0.80 0.02 2.36
N ASP A 45 -0.14 -0.68 1.71
CA ASP A 45 -0.20 -2.15 1.72
C ASP A 45 1.07 -2.77 1.09
N LEU A 46 1.60 -2.15 0.02
CA LEU A 46 2.88 -2.55 -0.57
C LEU A 46 4.06 -2.33 0.40
N ALA A 47 4.08 -1.22 1.14
CA ALA A 47 5.11 -0.97 2.15
C ALA A 47 5.02 -1.98 3.32
N VAL A 48 3.81 -2.32 3.78
CA VAL A 48 3.59 -3.36 4.80
C VAL A 48 4.05 -4.72 4.28
N MET A 49 3.72 -5.07 3.04
CA MET A 49 4.16 -6.32 2.41
C MET A 49 5.70 -6.41 2.36
N LEU A 50 6.38 -5.35 1.93
CA LEU A 50 7.85 -5.32 1.90
C LEU A 50 8.45 -5.44 3.32
N ALA A 51 7.82 -4.79 4.31
CA ALA A 51 8.27 -4.85 5.70
C ALA A 51 7.98 -6.20 6.38
N ASP A 52 6.98 -6.96 5.92
CA ASP A 52 6.74 -8.36 6.30
C ASP A 52 7.71 -9.34 5.60
N GLY A 53 8.57 -8.84 4.70
CA GLY A 53 9.59 -9.61 4.00
C GLY A 53 9.17 -10.13 2.63
N GLY A 54 8.08 -9.60 2.04
CA GLY A 54 7.74 -9.89 0.65
C GLY A 54 8.76 -9.28 -0.32
N GLU A 55 8.97 -9.96 -1.44
CA GLU A 55 9.99 -9.61 -2.44
C GLU A 55 9.37 -9.32 -3.81
N ALA A 56 8.11 -9.73 -4.01
CA ALA A 56 7.36 -9.53 -5.24
C ALA A 56 6.01 -8.85 -4.99
N ILE A 57 5.51 -8.11 -5.99
CA ILE A 57 4.15 -7.51 -5.95
C ILE A 57 3.07 -8.61 -5.77
N ALA A 58 3.36 -9.83 -6.23
CA ALA A 58 2.47 -10.98 -6.03
C ALA A 58 2.29 -11.34 -4.54
N ASP A 59 3.28 -11.06 -3.69
CA ASP A 59 3.23 -11.36 -2.24
C ASP A 59 2.20 -10.50 -1.51
N LEU A 60 1.70 -9.43 -2.14
CA LEU A 60 0.53 -8.68 -1.67
C LEU A 60 -0.71 -9.58 -1.49
N ALA A 61 -0.74 -10.73 -2.17
CA ALA A 61 -1.73 -11.77 -1.95
C ALA A 61 -1.83 -12.22 -0.49
N VAL A 62 -0.72 -12.28 0.23
CA VAL A 62 -0.67 -12.70 1.64
C VAL A 62 -1.50 -11.77 2.54
N LEU A 63 -1.45 -10.46 2.29
CA LEU A 63 -2.28 -9.48 3.01
C LEU A 63 -3.75 -9.59 2.59
N ARG A 64 -4.00 -9.76 1.28
CA ARG A 64 -5.35 -9.86 0.72
C ARG A 64 -6.11 -11.08 1.22
N ASP A 65 -5.43 -12.22 1.34
CA ASP A 65 -6.03 -13.47 1.81
C ASP A 65 -6.40 -13.38 3.31
N GLN A 66 -5.92 -12.35 4.01
CA GLN A 66 -6.24 -11.99 5.39
C GLN A 66 -7.08 -10.70 5.47
N ALA A 67 -8.05 -10.53 4.57
CA ALA A 67 -8.89 -9.32 4.49
C ALA A 67 -9.62 -8.96 5.79
N GLY A 68 -9.88 -9.91 6.70
CA GLY A 68 -10.44 -9.63 8.02
C GLY A 68 -9.49 -8.83 8.94
N VAL A 69 -8.19 -8.81 8.63
CA VAL A 69 -7.13 -8.16 9.40
C VAL A 69 -6.65 -6.88 8.69
N PHE A 70 -6.45 -6.94 7.37
CA PHE A 70 -5.89 -5.83 6.57
C PHE A 70 -6.95 -5.01 5.83
N GLY A 71 -8.21 -5.45 5.81
CA GLY A 71 -9.27 -4.84 5.03
C GLY A 71 -9.14 -5.14 3.53
N PRO A 72 -9.79 -4.35 2.66
CA PRO A 72 -9.75 -4.57 1.22
C PRO A 72 -8.40 -4.21 0.60
N VAL A 73 -7.57 -5.23 0.35
CA VAL A 73 -6.27 -5.10 -0.33
C VAL A 73 -6.45 -5.24 -1.85
N ALA A 74 -5.75 -4.40 -2.62
CA ALA A 74 -5.85 -4.42 -4.07
C ALA A 74 -5.31 -5.73 -4.69
N SER A 75 -5.84 -6.09 -5.86
CA SER A 75 -5.29 -7.17 -6.67
C SER A 75 -3.89 -6.83 -7.20
N THR A 76 -3.07 -7.84 -7.48
CA THR A 76 -1.72 -7.68 -8.05
C THR A 76 -1.73 -6.83 -9.34
N PRO A 77 -2.64 -7.03 -10.32
CA PRO A 77 -2.72 -6.16 -11.49
C PRO A 77 -3.05 -4.71 -11.17
N THR A 78 -3.89 -4.45 -10.16
CA THR A 78 -4.23 -3.08 -9.72
C THR A 78 -3.02 -2.40 -9.08
N ALA A 79 -2.29 -3.11 -8.22
CA ALA A 79 -1.06 -2.62 -7.62
C ALA A 79 0.03 -2.35 -8.67
N TRP A 80 0.17 -3.23 -9.67
CA TRP A 80 1.13 -3.06 -10.76
C TRP A 80 0.83 -1.81 -11.59
N ARG A 81 -0.44 -1.58 -11.96
CA ARG A 81 -0.83 -0.35 -12.68
C ARG A 81 -0.51 0.91 -11.90
N LEU A 82 -0.78 0.93 -10.59
CA LEU A 82 -0.41 2.07 -9.77
C LEU A 82 1.10 2.33 -9.85
N LEU A 83 1.93 1.30 -9.68
CA LEU A 83 3.38 1.45 -9.77
C LEU A 83 3.84 1.90 -11.17
N ALA A 84 3.18 1.44 -12.23
CA ALA A 84 3.46 1.89 -13.59
C ALA A 84 3.10 3.37 -13.82
N ASP A 85 2.09 3.88 -13.10
CA ASP A 85 1.65 5.28 -13.15
C ASP A 85 2.47 6.19 -12.20
N VAL A 86 3.32 5.64 -11.32
CA VAL A 86 4.21 6.41 -10.44
C VAL A 86 5.40 6.93 -11.26
N ASP A 87 5.34 8.22 -11.61
CA ASP A 87 6.44 8.95 -12.22
C ASP A 87 7.41 9.57 -11.18
N GLU A 88 8.44 10.27 -11.64
CA GLU A 88 9.43 10.92 -10.75
C GLU A 88 8.79 11.94 -9.80
N LYS A 89 7.73 12.62 -10.24
CA LYS A 89 7.05 13.64 -9.44
C LYS A 89 6.19 13.00 -8.35
N ALA A 90 5.48 11.94 -8.67
CA ALA A 90 4.75 11.12 -7.71
C ALA A 90 5.71 10.51 -6.69
N LEU A 91 6.85 9.97 -7.14
CA LEU A 91 7.89 9.44 -6.25
C LEU A 91 8.50 10.51 -5.34
N ALA A 92 8.76 11.71 -5.85
CA ALA A 92 9.23 12.84 -5.04
C ALA A 92 8.17 13.24 -4.00
N SER A 93 6.89 13.26 -4.38
CA SER A 93 5.79 13.58 -3.47
C SER A 93 5.66 12.54 -2.36
N LEU A 94 5.80 11.25 -2.67
CA LEU A 94 5.83 10.17 -1.68
C LEU A 94 7.00 10.31 -0.70
N ARG A 95 8.19 10.66 -1.20
CA ARG A 95 9.38 10.88 -0.36
C ARG A 95 9.20 12.05 0.59
N SER A 96 8.59 13.15 0.14
CA SER A 96 8.28 14.31 0.99
C SER A 96 7.14 14.05 1.97
N ALA A 97 6.24 13.12 1.64
CA ALA A 97 5.15 12.68 2.52
C ALA A 97 5.63 11.74 3.64
N ARG A 98 6.83 11.17 3.50
CA ARG A 98 7.47 10.35 4.54
C ARG A 98 8.00 11.28 5.64
N ALA A 99 7.40 11.21 6.83
CA ALA A 99 7.85 11.92 8.03
C ALA A 99 9.27 11.52 8.46
#